data_AF-A0A963LNX5-F1
#
_entry.id   AF-A0A963LNX5-F1
#
_cell.length_a   1.000
_cell.length_b   1.000
_cell.length_c   1.000
_cell.angle_alpha   90.00
_cell.angle_beta   90.00
_cell.angle_gamma   90.00
#
_symmetry.space_group_name_H-M   'P 1'
#
loop_
_entity.id
_entity.type
_entity.pdbx_description
1 polymer ?
#
loop_
_entity_poly.entity_id
_entity_poly.type
_entity_poly.pdbx_seq_one_letter_code
_entity_poly.pdbx_strand_id
1 'polypeptide(L)'
;RIYSMKEKLELLPRLLPFIAVIVGVVYALYGGIATPSEAAGVGAMLCLVMVMVIYRVWRPMELWAIMRDGLRESGMLLLIIGTSILFGYMMSSLQVTQSLAEAIGEMQVNRWVILAAINVLLLVAGMFLPPAAIILMTT
;
A
#
# COMPACT_ATOMS: atom_id res chain seq x y z
N ARG A 1 6.32 -8.20 27.93
CA ARG A 1 7.11 -9.45 28.00
C ARG A 1 8.27 -9.32 27.02
N ILE A 2 9.52 -9.42 27.48
CA ILE A 2 10.70 -9.33 26.61
C ILE A 2 10.89 -10.72 26.00
N TYR A 3 10.54 -10.89 24.73
CA TYR A 3 10.69 -12.16 24.01
C TYR A 3 12.18 -12.53 23.89
N SER A 4 12.54 -13.74 24.32
CA SER A 4 13.89 -14.27 24.19
C SER A 4 14.25 -14.50 22.72
N MET A 5 15.52 -14.37 22.34
CA MET A 5 15.95 -14.56 20.93
C MET A 5 15.58 -15.93 20.36
N LYS A 6 15.39 -16.94 21.22
CA LYS A 6 14.89 -18.27 20.83
C LYS A 6 13.41 -18.26 20.45
N GLU A 7 12.56 -17.52 21.16
CA GLU A 7 11.13 -17.39 20.85
C GLU A 7 10.90 -16.57 19.57
N LYS A 8 11.76 -15.57 19.30
CA LYS A 8 11.75 -14.84 18.02
C LYS A 8 12.09 -15.76 16.84
N LEU A 9 13.02 -16.69 17.03
CA LEU A 9 13.41 -17.68 16.02
C LEU A 9 12.32 -18.73 15.79
N GLU A 10 11.52 -19.03 16.80
CA GLU A 10 10.40 -19.99 16.73
C GLU A 10 9.16 -19.40 16.03
N LEU A 11 9.05 -18.07 15.97
CA LEU A 11 7.98 -17.37 15.23
C LEU A 11 8.29 -17.16 13.74
N LEU A 12 9.57 -17.19 13.35
CA LEU A 12 10.03 -17.06 11.96
C LEU A 12 9.37 -18.06 10.99
N PRO A 13 9.23 -19.36 11.32
CA PRO A 13 8.56 -20.33 10.46
C PRO A 13 7.09 -19.99 10.18
N ARG A 14 6.44 -19.22 11.05
CA ARG A 14 5.05 -18.78 10.88
C ARG A 14 4.89 -17.71 9.80
N LEU A 15 5.99 -17.07 9.40
CA LEU A 15 6.05 -16.10 8.29
C LEU A 15 6.31 -16.75 6.93
N LEU A 16 6.84 -17.99 6.90
CA LEU A 16 7.14 -18.71 5.66
C LEU A 16 5.95 -18.76 4.68
N PRO A 17 4.71 -18.99 5.13
CA PRO A 17 3.57 -19.00 4.22
C PRO A 17 3.29 -17.65 3.56
N PHE A 18 3.43 -16.55 4.30
CA PHE A 18 3.26 -15.21 3.75
C PHE A 18 4.33 -14.89 2.71
N ILE A 19 5.59 -15.28 2.99
CA ILE A 19 6.69 -15.13 2.05
C ILE A 19 6.42 -15.96 0.79
N ALA A 20 5.90 -17.18 0.93
CA ALA A 20 5.57 -18.03 -0.22
C ALA A 20 4.50 -17.39 -1.13
N VAL A 21 3.48 -16.74 -0.57
CA VAL A 21 2.49 -15.99 -1.35
C VAL A 21 3.15 -14.81 -2.08
N ILE A 22 4.00 -14.03 -1.41
CA ILE A 22 4.69 -12.89 -2.03
C ILE A 22 5.55 -13.37 -3.19
N VAL A 23 6.37 -14.40 -2.98
CA VAL A 23 7.22 -14.98 -4.02
C VAL A 23 6.37 -15.50 -5.18
N GLY A 24 5.25 -16.16 -4.91
CA GLY A 24 4.32 -16.65 -5.93
C GLY A 24 3.75 -15.53 -6.81
N VAL A 25 3.32 -14.41 -6.21
CA VAL A 25 2.78 -13.26 -6.94
C VAL A 25 3.88 -12.56 -7.75
N VAL A 26 5.05 -12.33 -7.14
CA VAL A 26 6.21 -11.72 -7.81
C VAL A 26 6.66 -12.58 -8.98
N TYR A 27 6.71 -13.91 -8.81
CA TYR A 27 7.04 -14.84 -9.87
C TYR A 27 6.02 -14.80 -11.01
N ALA A 28 4.72 -14.76 -10.71
CA ALA A 28 3.68 -14.65 -11.74
C ALA A 28 3.79 -13.34 -12.53
N LEU A 29 4.11 -12.23 -11.86
CA LEU A 29 4.20 -10.90 -12.47
C LEU A 29 5.49 -10.72 -13.28
N TYR A 30 6.66 -10.97 -12.68
CA TYR A 30 7.95 -10.77 -13.36
C TYR A 30 8.33 -11.92 -14.29
N GLY A 31 7.75 -13.10 -14.09
CA GLY A 31 7.91 -14.25 -14.99
C GLY A 31 7.11 -14.11 -16.30
N GLY A 32 6.34 -13.03 -16.47
CA GLY A 32 5.54 -12.79 -17.67
C GLY A 32 4.35 -13.75 -17.83
N ILE A 33 3.99 -14.48 -16.76
CA ILE A 33 2.90 -15.46 -16.76
C ILE A 33 1.55 -14.75 -16.67
N ALA A 34 1.49 -13.62 -15.95
CA ALA A 34 0.27 -12.89 -15.67
C ALA A 34 0.47 -11.38 -15.76
N THR A 35 -0.52 -10.66 -16.27
CA THR A 35 -0.61 -9.19 -16.18
C THR A 35 -0.80 -8.74 -14.72
N PRO A 36 -0.58 -7.45 -14.38
CA PRO A 36 -0.77 -6.97 -13.00
C PRO A 36 -2.15 -7.28 -12.42
N SER A 37 -3.20 -7.21 -13.24
CA SER A 37 -4.57 -7.54 -12.83
C SER A 37 -4.77 -9.04 -12.60
N GLU A 38 -4.19 -9.90 -13.44
CA GLU A 38 -4.24 -11.36 -13.28
C GLU A 38 -3.37 -11.82 -12.10
N ALA A 39 -2.22 -11.20 -11.87
CA ALA A 39 -1.33 -11.47 -10.75
C ALA A 39 -2.01 -11.18 -9.40
N ALA A 40 -2.86 -10.13 -9.33
CA ALA A 40 -3.70 -9.88 -8.17
C ALA A 40 -4.69 -11.03 -7.92
N GLY A 41 -5.30 -11.58 -8.98
CA GLY A 41 -6.17 -12.75 -8.91
C GLY A 41 -5.44 -14.02 -8.44
N VAL A 42 -4.23 -14.27 -8.97
CA VAL A 42 -3.35 -15.37 -8.51
C VAL A 42 -3.00 -15.21 -7.03
N GLY A 43 -2.67 -13.99 -6.59
CA GLY A 43 -2.41 -13.69 -5.18
C GLY A 43 -3.61 -13.98 -4.29
N ALA A 44 -4.81 -13.58 -4.71
CA ALA A 44 -6.04 -13.86 -3.96
C ALA A 44 -6.31 -15.37 -3.83
N MET A 45 -6.12 -16.13 -4.92
CA MET A 45 -6.18 -17.60 -4.92
C MET A 45 -5.16 -18.22 -3.94
N LEU A 46 -3.90 -17.80 -4.00
CA LEU A 46 -2.83 -18.28 -3.12
C LEU A 46 -3.13 -17.96 -1.64
N CYS A 47 -3.63 -16.77 -1.34
CA CYS A 47 -4.08 -16.39 0.00
C CYS A 47 -5.23 -17.27 0.50
N LEU A 48 -6.25 -17.53 -0.34
CA LEU A 48 -7.38 -18.39 0.03
C LEU A 48 -6.91 -19.82 0.32
N VAL A 49 -6.06 -20.39 -0.54
CA VAL A 49 -5.46 -21.72 -0.33
C VAL A 49 -4.65 -21.74 0.97
N MET A 50 -3.83 -20.71 1.23
CA MET A 50 -3.06 -20.58 2.46
C MET A 50 -3.97 -20.56 3.71
N VAL A 51 -5.06 -19.79 3.69
CA VAL A 51 -6.02 -19.70 4.79
C VAL A 51 -6.72 -21.04 5.04
N MET A 52 -7.13 -21.74 3.98
CA MET A 52 -7.76 -23.06 4.11
C MET A 52 -6.79 -24.14 4.60
N VAL A 53 -5.56 -24.17 4.08
CA VAL A 53 -4.58 -25.25 4.39
C VAL A 53 -3.90 -25.04 5.74
N ILE A 54 -3.44 -23.82 6.03
CA ILE A 54 -2.61 -23.54 7.21
C ILE A 54 -3.46 -23.14 8.40
N TYR A 55 -4.41 -22.23 8.18
CA TYR A 55 -5.31 -21.77 9.25
C TYR A 55 -6.54 -22.66 9.41
N ARG A 56 -6.74 -23.64 8.51
CA ARG A 56 -7.85 -24.61 8.56
C ARG A 56 -9.22 -23.94 8.72
N VAL A 57 -9.39 -22.79 8.08
CA VAL A 57 -10.66 -22.07 8.02
C VAL A 57 -11.44 -22.64 6.83
N TRP A 58 -12.38 -23.53 7.12
CA TRP A 58 -13.21 -24.21 6.10
C TRP A 58 -14.66 -23.73 6.11
N ARG A 59 -15.07 -22.99 7.13
CA ARG A 59 -16.46 -22.56 7.28
C ARG A 59 -16.75 -21.41 6.33
N PRO A 60 -17.74 -21.54 5.42
CA PRO A 60 -18.06 -20.49 4.45
C PRO A 60 -18.38 -19.14 5.12
N MET A 61 -18.96 -19.18 6.31
CA MET A 61 -19.31 -17.99 7.08
C MET A 61 -18.09 -17.22 7.60
N GLU A 62 -17.00 -17.93 7.95
CA GLU A 62 -15.74 -17.33 8.38
C GLU A 62 -14.97 -16.76 7.19
N LEU A 63 -14.95 -17.48 6.06
CA LEU A 63 -14.40 -16.97 4.79
C LEU A 63 -15.14 -15.71 4.32
N TRP A 64 -16.47 -15.71 4.41
CA TRP A 64 -17.28 -14.54 4.04
C TRP A 64 -17.00 -13.33 4.95
N ALA A 65 -16.81 -13.54 6.25
CA ALA A 65 -16.44 -12.47 7.17
C ALA A 65 -15.08 -11.85 6.79
N ILE A 66 -14.06 -12.68 6.54
CA ILE A 66 -12.72 -12.23 6.12
C ILE A 66 -12.78 -11.44 4.80
N MET A 67 -13.53 -11.96 3.82
CA MET A 67 -13.70 -11.29 2.52
C MET A 67 -14.43 -9.97 2.66
N ARG A 68 -15.49 -9.91 3.49
CA ARG A 68 -16.25 -8.68 3.76
C ARG A 68 -15.37 -7.62 4.41
N ASP A 69 -14.55 -7.98 5.37
CA ASP A 69 -13.63 -7.05 6.03
C ASP A 69 -12.61 -6.51 5.01
N GLY A 70 -12.03 -7.38 4.17
CA GLY A 70 -11.15 -6.97 3.09
C GLY A 70 -11.82 -6.03 2.07
N LEU A 71 -13.08 -6.30 1.71
CA LEU A 71 -13.88 -5.41 0.84
C LEU A 71 -14.14 -4.05 1.49
N ARG A 72 -14.41 -4.01 2.80
CA ARG A 72 -14.65 -2.76 3.53
C ARG A 72 -13.40 -1.88 3.54
N GLU A 73 -12.24 -2.45 3.84
CA GLU A 73 -10.96 -1.73 3.80
C GLU A 73 -10.63 -1.25 2.39
N SER A 74 -10.81 -2.12 1.39
CA SER A 74 -10.58 -1.76 -0.02
C SER A 74 -11.53 -0.66 -0.49
N GLY A 75 -12.81 -0.70 -0.09
CA GLY A 75 -13.80 0.31 -0.42
C GLY A 75 -13.49 1.68 0.19
N MET A 76 -13.02 1.70 1.44
CA MET A 76 -12.52 2.93 2.07
C MET A 76 -11.35 3.52 1.28
N LEU A 77 -10.39 2.69 0.86
CA LEU A 77 -9.27 3.14 0.03
C LEU A 77 -9.74 3.67 -1.33
N LEU A 78 -10.65 2.99 -2.02
CA LEU A 78 -11.18 3.42 -3.32
C LEU A 78 -11.87 4.80 -3.24
N LEU A 79 -12.63 5.08 -2.17
CA LEU A 79 -13.24 6.40 -1.97
C LEU A 79 -12.20 7.50 -1.74
N ILE A 80 -11.16 7.19 -0.97
CA ILE A 80 -10.04 8.11 -0.74
C ILE A 80 -9.31 8.42 -2.05
N ILE A 81 -9.03 7.38 -2.85
CA ILE A 81 -8.41 7.50 -4.18
C ILE A 81 -9.27 8.39 -5.08
N GLY A 82 -10.58 8.13 -5.17
CA GLY A 82 -11.50 8.92 -5.99
C GLY A 82 -11.53 10.41 -5.60
N THR A 83 -11.53 10.70 -4.30
CA THR A 83 -11.51 12.08 -3.79
C THR A 83 -10.16 12.75 -4.03
N SER A 84 -9.05 12.02 -3.87
CA SER A 84 -7.70 12.51 -4.13
C SER A 84 -7.50 12.92 -5.59
N ILE A 85 -8.02 12.13 -6.54
CA ILE A 85 -7.96 12.46 -7.97
C ILE A 85 -8.71 13.77 -8.28
N LEU A 86 -9.92 13.94 -7.73
CA LEU A 86 -10.69 15.18 -7.90
C LEU A 86 -9.97 16.38 -7.29
N PHE A 87 -9.35 16.21 -6.12
CA PHE A 87 -8.55 17.25 -5.48
C PHE A 87 -7.32 17.63 -6.31
N GLY A 88 -6.57 16.64 -6.81
CA GLY A 88 -5.43 16.85 -7.70
C GLY A 88 -5.81 17.60 -8.98
N TYR A 89 -6.93 17.22 -9.60
CA TYR A 89 -7.48 17.92 -10.76
C TYR A 89 -7.82 19.38 -10.46
N MET A 90 -8.49 19.67 -9.34
CA MET A 90 -8.83 21.03 -8.92
C MET A 90 -7.57 21.88 -8.66
N MET A 91 -6.58 21.33 -7.96
CA MET A 91 -5.31 22.02 -7.68
C MET A 91 -4.56 22.35 -8.97
N SER A 92 -4.55 21.43 -9.93
CA SER A 92 -3.97 21.66 -11.26
C SER A 92 -4.76 22.70 -12.06
N SER A 93 -6.10 22.65 -12.03
CA SER A 93 -6.95 23.59 -12.75
C SER A 93 -6.84 25.01 -12.22
N LEU A 94 -6.59 25.18 -10.92
CA LEU A 94 -6.36 26.47 -10.27
C LEU A 94 -4.88 26.93 -10.36
N GLN A 95 -4.02 26.16 -11.04
CA GLN A 95 -2.58 26.41 -11.16
C GLN A 95 -1.82 26.54 -9.83
N VAL A 96 -2.41 26.08 -8.73
CA VAL A 96 -1.81 26.21 -7.39
C VAL A 96 -0.49 25.46 -7.31
N THR A 97 -0.42 24.25 -7.89
CA THR A 97 0.80 23.44 -7.95
C THR A 97 1.91 24.11 -8.76
N GLN A 98 1.55 24.75 -9.88
CA GLN A 98 2.48 25.45 -10.76
C GLN A 98 3.06 26.69 -10.07
N SER A 99 2.21 27.55 -9.50
CA SER A 99 2.64 28.77 -8.81
C SER A 99 3.50 28.47 -7.57
N LEU A 100 3.23 27.37 -6.87
CA LEU A 100 4.05 26.95 -5.73
C LEU A 100 5.45 26.51 -6.18
N ALA A 101 5.55 25.80 -7.31
CA ALA A 101 6.83 25.38 -7.87
C ALA A 101 7.69 26.57 -8.33
N GLU A 102 7.06 27.58 -8.95
CA GLU A 102 7.72 28.82 -9.35
C GLU A 102 8.22 29.61 -8.13
N ALA A 103 7.39 29.77 -7.10
CA ALA A 103 7.76 30.45 -5.86
C ALA A 103 8.97 29.77 -5.16
N ILE A 104 9.02 28.44 -5.15
CA ILE A 104 10.16 27.69 -4.61
C ILE A 104 11.40 27.87 -5.49
N GLY A 105 11.24 27.93 -6.82
CA GLY A 105 12.32 28.17 -7.78
C GLY A 105 12.96 29.56 -7.63
N GLU A 106 12.15 30.58 -7.36
CA GLU A 106 12.61 31.96 -7.13
C GLU A 106 13.43 32.11 -5.84
N MET A 107 13.14 31.31 -4.81
CA MET A 107 13.88 31.36 -3.53
C MET A 107 15.35 30.92 -3.64
N GLN A 108 15.82 30.41 -4.80
CA GLN A 108 17.22 30.01 -5.06
C GLN A 108 17.85 29.16 -3.94
N VAL A 109 17.04 28.33 -3.28
CA VAL A 109 17.51 27.51 -2.15
C VAL A 109 18.28 26.30 -2.68
N ASN A 110 19.31 25.87 -1.94
CA ASN A 110 20.05 24.65 -2.25
C ASN A 110 19.10 23.44 -2.39
N ARG A 111 19.26 22.68 -3.49
CA ARG A 111 18.44 21.50 -3.85
C ARG A 111 18.26 20.50 -2.69
N TRP A 112 19.29 20.32 -1.88
CA TRP A 112 19.26 19.41 -0.73
C TRP A 112 18.33 19.88 0.40
N VAL A 113 18.21 21.19 0.60
CA VAL A 113 17.33 21.77 1.63
C VAL A 113 15.87 21.65 1.20
N ILE A 114 15.57 21.88 -0.08
CA ILE A 114 14.23 21.68 -0.65
C ILE A 114 13.83 20.21 -0.51
N LEU A 115 14.71 19.28 -0.88
CA LEU A 115 14.47 17.84 -0.72
C LEU A 115 14.22 17.44 0.74
N ALA A 116 15.01 17.97 1.68
CA ALA A 116 14.82 17.71 3.10
C ALA A 116 13.46 18.24 3.59
N ALA A 117 13.08 19.46 3.19
CA ALA A 117 11.81 20.07 3.55
C ALA A 117 10.61 19.26 3.01
N ILE A 118 10.66 18.83 1.74
CA ILE A 118 9.62 17.98 1.14
C ILE A 118 9.51 16.66 1.89
N ASN A 119 10.62 15.98 2.18
CA ASN A 119 10.58 14.71 2.92
C ASN A 119 10.01 14.87 4.33
N VAL A 120 10.35 15.95 5.04
CA VAL A 120 9.77 16.23 6.36
C VAL A 120 8.27 16.51 6.25
N LEU A 121 7.84 17.30 5.26
CA LEU A 121 6.43 17.56 5.01
C LEU A 121 5.66 16.27 4.70
N LEU A 122 6.20 15.41 3.83
CA LEU A 122 5.63 14.12 3.49
C LEU A 122 5.58 13.17 4.68
N LEU A 123 6.60 13.18 5.55
CA LEU A 123 6.63 12.37 6.76
C LEU A 123 5.51 12.80 7.72
N VAL A 124 5.37 14.11 7.96
CA VAL A 124 4.30 14.65 8.82
C VAL A 124 2.93 14.35 8.21
N ALA A 125 2.73 14.59 6.91
CA ALA A 125 1.48 14.23 6.23
C ALA A 125 1.18 12.72 6.29
N GLY A 126 2.23 11.89 6.18
CA GLY A 126 2.24 10.43 6.35
C GLY A 126 1.70 9.94 7.68
N MET A 127 1.79 10.74 8.74
CA MET A 127 1.27 10.38 10.05
C MET A 127 -0.25 10.54 10.16
N PHE A 128 -0.86 11.38 9.31
CA PHE A 128 -2.29 11.69 9.37
C PHE A 128 -3.10 11.03 8.25
N LEU A 129 -2.48 10.79 7.09
CA LEU A 129 -3.18 10.31 5.90
C LEU A 129 -2.74 8.87 5.55
N PRO A 130 -3.67 8.03 5.05
CA PRO A 130 -3.30 6.73 4.51
C PRO A 130 -2.27 6.87 3.38
N PRO A 131 -1.26 5.98 3.27
CA PRO A 131 -0.17 6.12 2.32
C PRO A 131 -0.63 6.26 0.86
N ALA A 132 -1.70 5.55 0.48
CA ALA A 132 -2.28 5.61 -0.86
C ALA A 132 -2.78 7.03 -1.22
N ALA A 133 -3.36 7.76 -0.25
CA ALA A 133 -3.89 9.11 -0.46
C ALA A 133 -2.78 10.12 -0.77
N ILE A 134 -1.66 10.00 -0.05
CA ILE A 134 -0.52 10.91 -0.19
C ILE A 134 0.14 10.70 -1.54
N ILE A 135 0.45 9.45 -1.88
CA ILE A 135 1.12 9.12 -3.15
C ILE A 135 0.33 9.72 -4.31
N LEU A 136 -0.97 9.44 -4.38
CA LEU A 136 -1.83 9.92 -5.47
C LEU A 136 -2.02 11.45 -5.50
N MET A 137 -2.03 12.11 -4.35
CA MET A 137 -2.10 13.57 -4.30
C MET A 137 -0.79 14.22 -4.77
N THR A 138 0.33 13.55 -4.54
CA THR A 138 1.67 14.08 -4.85
C THR A 138 2.18 13.74 -6.24
N THR A 139 1.61 12.73 -6.90
CA THR A 139 1.88 12.36 -8.30
C THR A 139 1.00 13.14 -9.25
#